data_AF-A0A348WAK3-F1
#
_entry.id   AF-A0A348WAK3-F1
#
_cell.length_a   1.000
_cell.length_b   1.000
_cell.length_c   1.000
_cell.angle_alpha   90.00
_cell.angle_beta   90.00
_cell.angle_gamma   90.00
#
_symmetry.space_group_name_H-M   'P 1'
#
loop_
_entity.id
_entity.type
_entity.pdbx_description
1 polymer ?
#
loop_
_entity_poly.entity_id
_entity_poly.type
_entity_poly.pdbx_seq_one_letter_code
_entity_poly.pdbx_strand_id
1 'polypeptide(L)'
;MQRAIPIMFIAMSLIPAGDSAGKILTSGMGVAPVFVAWSRFAIGALMVLPFLPHGTWGLMRDWRLWLRAATLAAGITCIQTALQTEAIANVFAAFFIGPMVSYL
;
A
#
# COMPACT_ATOMS: atom_id res chain seq x y z
N MET A 1 23.41 -2.79 11.57
CA MET A 1 22.05 -3.21 11.99
C MET A 1 21.27 -2.12 12.72
N GLN A 2 21.86 -1.39 13.69
CA GLN A 2 21.15 -0.35 14.47
C GLN A 2 20.44 0.75 13.65
N ARG A 3 20.98 1.14 12.48
CA ARG A 3 20.36 2.15 11.59
C ARG A 3 19.07 1.67 10.89
N ALA A 4 18.89 0.36 10.72
CA ALA A 4 17.71 -0.20 10.05
C ALA A 4 16.52 -0.36 11.00
N ILE A 5 16.78 -0.50 12.30
CA ILE A 5 15.75 -0.64 13.34
C ILE A 5 14.75 0.53 13.34
N PRO A 6 15.18 1.81 13.40
CA PRO A 6 14.23 2.92 13.39
C PRO A 6 13.47 3.02 12.08
N ILE A 7 14.11 2.74 10.94
CA ILE A 7 13.46 2.77 9.62
C ILE A 7 12.35 1.72 9.55
N MET A 8 12.62 0.49 9.97
CA MET A 8 11.62 -0.58 10.00
C MET A 8 10.50 -0.25 10.99
N PHE A 9 10.82 0.22 12.19
CA PHE A 9 9.81 0.57 13.19
C PHE A 9 8.85 1.65 12.68
N ILE A 10 9.39 2.70 12.08
CA ILE A 10 8.59 3.78 11.48
C ILE A 10 7.75 3.23 10.32
N ALA A 11 8.37 2.51 9.39
CA ALA A 11 7.68 1.96 8.22
C ALA A 11 6.53 1.01 8.63
N MET A 12 6.78 0.08 9.55
CA MET A 12 5.78 -0.87 10.03
C MET A 12 4.67 -0.22 10.86
N SER A 13 4.92 0.94 11.47
CA SER A 13 3.89 1.72 12.17
C SER A 13 3.03 2.53 11.19
N LEU A 14 3.63 3.04 10.10
CA LEU A 14 2.92 3.82 9.08
C LEU A 14 1.91 2.99 8.27
N ILE A 15 2.13 1.68 8.12
CA ILE A 15 1.20 0.79 7.41
C ILE A 15 -0.19 0.77 8.07
N PRO A 16 -0.35 0.31 9.33
CA PRO A 16 -1.65 0.28 9.99
C PRO A 16 -2.21 1.68 10.26
N ALA A 17 -1.36 2.69 10.45
CA ALA A 17 -1.81 4.08 10.55
C ALA A 17 -2.49 4.56 9.25
N GLY A 18 -1.88 4.27 8.10
CA GLY A 18 -2.42 4.57 6.78
C GLY A 18 -3.73 3.81 6.50
N ASP A 19 -3.80 2.54 6.86
CA ASP A 19 -5.01 1.71 6.71
C ASP A 19 -6.16 2.16 7.62
N SER A 20 -5.84 2.56 8.85
CA SER A 20 -6.81 3.14 9.78
C SER A 20 -7.38 4.46 9.23
N ALA A 21 -6.53 5.33 8.70
CA ALA A 21 -6.98 6.56 8.04
C ALA A 21 -7.88 6.27 6.83
N GLY A 22 -7.54 5.25 6.04
CA GLY A 22 -8.37 4.81 4.91
C GLY A 22 -9.72 4.25 5.33
N LYS A 23 -9.76 3.51 6.45
CA LYS A 23 -11.01 3.05 7.03
C LYS A 23 -11.89 4.23 7.46
N ILE A 24 -11.33 5.23 8.15
CA ILE A 24 -12.08 6.44 8.53
C ILE A 24 -12.63 7.18 7.30
N LEU A 25 -11.84 7.32 6.23
CA LEU A 25 -12.28 7.94 4.98
C LEU A 25 -13.42 7.18 4.30
N THR A 26 -13.34 5.85 4.29
CA THR A 26 -14.34 5.00 3.62
C THR A 26 -15.60 4.82 4.47
N SER A 27 -15.48 4.48 5.75
CA SER A 27 -16.61 4.19 6.64
C SER A 27 -17.19 5.43 7.33
N GLY A 28 -16.36 6.46 7.58
CA GLY A 28 -16.78 7.68 8.28
C GLY A 28 -17.16 8.83 7.35
N MET A 29 -16.52 8.94 6.18
CA MET A 29 -16.76 10.04 5.22
C MET A 29 -17.38 9.57 3.89
N GLY A 30 -17.68 8.28 3.73
CA GLY A 30 -18.36 7.75 2.54
C GLY A 30 -17.52 7.80 1.25
N VAL A 31 -16.20 7.96 1.36
CA VAL A 31 -15.30 8.03 0.19
C VAL A 31 -15.15 6.65 -0.43
N ALA A 32 -15.19 6.56 -1.76
CA ALA A 32 -15.02 5.29 -2.46
C ALA A 32 -13.64 4.65 -2.16
N PRO A 33 -13.56 3.33 -1.90
CA PRO A 33 -12.31 2.67 -1.51
C PRO A 33 -11.27 2.70 -2.61
N VAL A 34 -11.70 2.65 -3.88
CA VAL A 34 -10.82 2.80 -5.05
C VAL A 34 -10.17 4.19 -5.08
N PHE A 35 -10.90 5.24 -4.71
CA PHE A 35 -10.36 6.59 -4.63
C PHE A 35 -9.33 6.72 -3.50
N VAL A 36 -9.59 6.11 -2.35
CA VAL A 36 -8.62 6.07 -1.23
C VAL A 36 -7.37 5.28 -1.61
N ALA A 37 -7.51 4.14 -2.29
CA ALA A 37 -6.38 3.35 -2.75
C ALA A 37 -5.54 4.11 -3.81
N TRP A 38 -6.20 4.71 -4.80
CA TRP A 38 -5.55 5.45 -5.87
C TRP A 38 -4.82 6.70 -5.35
N SER A 39 -5.44 7.46 -4.46
CA SER A 39 -4.84 8.69 -3.90
C SER A 39 -3.54 8.43 -3.14
N ARG A 40 -3.42 7.30 -2.42
CA ARG A 40 -2.18 6.90 -1.74
C ARG A 40 -1.01 6.76 -2.70
N PHE A 41 -1.23 6.10 -3.84
CA PHE A 41 -0.20 5.94 -4.86
C PHE A 41 0.09 7.26 -5.59
N ALA A 42 -0.94 8.05 -5.88
CA ALA A 42 -0.78 9.35 -6.53
C ALA A 42 0.06 10.31 -5.66
N ILE A 43 -0.27 10.42 -4.37
CA ILE A 43 0.48 11.25 -3.42
C ILE A 43 1.90 10.71 -3.26
N GLY A 44 2.07 9.39 -3.07
CA GLY A 44 3.39 8.77 -2.97
C GLY A 44 4.26 9.03 -4.21
N ALA A 45 3.69 8.91 -5.41
CA ALA A 45 4.37 9.21 -6.66
C ALA A 45 4.80 10.68 -6.73
N LEU A 46 3.92 11.62 -6.36
CA LEU A 46 4.24 13.06 -6.33
C LEU A 46 5.35 13.38 -5.32
N MET A 47 5.34 12.75 -4.15
CA MET A 47 6.37 12.95 -3.11
C MET A 47 7.75 12.43 -3.54
N VAL A 48 7.78 11.35 -4.32
CA VAL A 48 9.02 10.74 -4.80
C VAL A 48 9.53 11.40 -6.09
N LEU A 49 8.64 12.03 -6.86
CA LEU A 49 8.94 12.71 -8.13
C LEU A 49 10.21 13.60 -8.12
N PRO A 50 10.44 14.51 -7.13
CA PRO A 50 11.63 15.36 -7.12
C PRO A 50 12.94 14.60 -6.87
N PHE A 51 12.88 13.35 -6.40
CA PHE A 51 14.04 12.51 -6.11
C PHE A 51 14.35 11.49 -7.21
N LEU A 52 13.63 11.53 -8.34
CA LEU A 52 13.85 10.59 -9.44
C LEU A 52 15.15 10.89 -10.22
N PRO A 53 16.01 9.90 -10.45
CA PRO A 53 17.19 10.06 -11.29
C PRO A 53 16.82 10.27 -12.76
N HIS A 54 17.66 11.00 -13.49
CA HIS A 54 17.49 11.18 -14.92
C HIS A 54 17.59 9.83 -15.65
N GLY A 55 16.53 9.45 -16.38
CA GLY A 55 16.43 8.17 -17.11
C GLY A 55 15.35 7.22 -16.60
N THR A 56 14.72 7.48 -15.45
CA THR A 56 13.62 6.64 -14.92
C THR A 56 12.43 6.52 -15.87
N TRP A 57 12.21 7.51 -16.74
CA TRP A 57 11.15 7.46 -17.76
C TRP A 57 11.30 6.28 -18.73
N GLY A 58 12.53 5.80 -18.96
CA GLY A 58 12.77 4.60 -19.78
C GLY A 58 12.19 3.33 -19.17
N LEU A 59 12.08 3.26 -17.83
CA LEU A 59 11.50 2.12 -17.12
C LEU A 59 10.00 1.95 -17.40
N MET A 60 9.29 3.02 -17.76
CA MET A 60 7.86 2.96 -18.06
C MET A 60 7.54 2.15 -19.33
N ARG A 61 8.54 1.86 -20.16
CA ARG A 61 8.38 0.97 -21.34
C ARG A 61 8.44 -0.51 -20.99
N ASP A 62 8.88 -0.88 -19.79
CA ASP A 62 8.96 -2.29 -19.40
C ASP A 62 7.58 -2.81 -18.93
N TRP A 63 7.00 -3.72 -19.70
CA TRP A 63 5.71 -4.34 -19.36
C TRP A 63 5.76 -5.13 -18.03
N ARG A 64 6.93 -5.63 -17.63
CA ARG A 64 7.10 -6.37 -16.37
C ARG A 64 6.92 -5.45 -15.16
N LEU A 65 7.31 -4.18 -15.29
CA LEU A 65 7.08 -3.17 -14.26
C LEU A 65 5.58 -2.95 -14.05
N TRP A 66 4.82 -2.86 -15.15
CA TRP A 66 3.37 -2.71 -15.10
C TRP A 66 2.69 -3.91 -14.46
N LEU A 67 3.12 -5.14 -14.78
CA LEU A 67 2.56 -6.35 -14.15
C LEU A 67 2.77 -6.34 -12.62
N ARG A 68 3.98 -5.98 -12.16
CA ARG A 68 4.30 -5.91 -10.71
C ARG A 68 3.55 -4.77 -10.03
N ALA A 69 3.42 -3.63 -10.68
CA ALA A 69 2.63 -2.50 -10.17
C ALA A 69 1.14 -2.87 -10.08
N ALA A 70 0.62 -3.59 -11.07
CA ALA A 70 -0.77 -4.04 -11.08
C ALA A 70 -1.07 -5.04 -9.97
N THR A 71 -0.19 -6.01 -9.70
CA THR A 71 -0.39 -6.95 -8.57
C THR A 71 -0.34 -6.25 -7.21
N LEU A 72 0.56 -5.27 -7.03
CA LEU A 72 0.59 -4.44 -5.82
C LEU A 72 -0.68 -3.60 -5.65
N ALA A 73 -1.11 -2.91 -6.71
CA ALA A 73 -2.30 -2.06 -6.70
C ALA A 73 -3.58 -2.89 -6.46
N ALA A 74 -3.69 -4.07 -7.10
CA ALA A 74 -4.79 -5.00 -6.89
C ALA A 74 -4.83 -5.49 -5.44
N GLY A 75 -3.69 -5.91 -4.89
CA GLY A 75 -3.60 -6.34 -3.49
C GLY A 75 -4.04 -5.27 -2.50
N ILE A 76 -3.54 -4.03 -2.65
CA ILE A 76 -3.93 -2.91 -1.78
C ILE A 76 -5.42 -2.56 -1.94
N THR A 77 -5.95 -2.63 -3.16
CA THR A 77 -7.38 -2.39 -3.40
C THR A 77 -8.24 -3.44 -2.71
N CYS A 78 -7.87 -4.73 -2.80
CA CYS A 78 -8.56 -5.81 -2.08
C CYS A 78 -8.55 -5.61 -0.57
N ILE A 79 -7.41 -5.23 0.02
CA ILE A 79 -7.30 -4.94 1.46
C ILE A 79 -8.23 -3.78 1.85
N GLN A 80 -8.22 -2.69 1.08
CA GLN A 80 -9.08 -1.54 1.33
C GLN A 80 -10.57 -1.88 1.24
N THR A 81 -10.97 -2.73 0.29
CA THR A 81 -12.33 -3.24 0.19
C THR A 81 -12.70 -4.10 1.40
N ALA A 82 -11.80 -4.99 1.84
CA ALA A 82 -12.03 -5.84 3.02
C ALA A 82 -12.19 -5.00 4.31
N LEU A 83 -11.46 -3.89 4.44
CA LEU A 83 -11.55 -2.98 5.59
C LEU A 83 -12.92 -2.30 5.73
N GLN A 84 -13.72 -2.25 4.66
CA GLN A 84 -15.08 -1.71 4.71
C GLN A 84 -16.06 -2.66 5.40
N THR A 85 -15.89 -3.95 5.21
CA THR A 85 -16.82 -4.97 5.71
C THR A 85 -16.39 -5.58 7.03
N GLU A 86 -15.08 -5.66 7.28
CA GLU A 86 -14.51 -6.38 8.42
C GLU A 86 -13.77 -5.48 9.41
N ALA A 87 -13.62 -5.96 10.65
CA ALA A 87 -12.78 -5.30 11.66
C ALA A 87 -11.31 -5.25 11.21
N ILE A 88 -10.60 -4.17 11.56
CA ILE A 88 -9.17 -3.99 11.20
C ILE A 88 -8.36 -5.21 11.66
N ALA A 89 -8.62 -5.70 12.87
CA ALA A 89 -7.97 -6.88 13.42
C ALA A 89 -8.14 -8.14 12.55
N ASN A 90 -9.34 -8.38 11.99
CA ASN A 90 -9.63 -9.53 11.14
C ASN A 90 -8.87 -9.44 9.81
N VAL A 91 -8.86 -8.25 9.19
CA VAL A 91 -8.18 -8.02 7.92
C VAL A 91 -6.67 -8.18 8.07
N PHE A 92 -6.07 -7.64 9.13
CA PHE A 92 -4.64 -7.83 9.41
C PHE A 92 -4.30 -9.28 9.77
N ALA A 93 -5.16 -9.99 10.50
CA ALA A 93 -4.96 -11.42 10.76
C ALA A 93 -4.90 -12.23 9.44
N ALA A 94 -5.79 -11.94 8.49
CA ALA A 94 -5.77 -12.56 7.17
C ALA A 94 -4.51 -12.20 6.36
N PHE A 95 -3.98 -10.99 6.51
CA PHE A 95 -2.73 -10.57 5.84
C PHE A 95 -1.53 -11.44 6.23
N PHE A 96 -1.48 -11.95 7.47
CA PHE A 96 -0.40 -12.85 7.93
C PHE A 96 -0.40 -14.24 7.29
N ILE A 97 -1.46 -14.61 6.54
CA ILE A 97 -1.46 -15.82 5.72
C ILE A 97 -0.48 -15.67 4.54
N GLY A 98 -0.30 -14.46 4.01
CA GLY A 98 0.62 -14.18 2.90
C GLY A 98 2.05 -14.67 3.15
N PRO A 99 2.70 -14.29 4.26
CA PRO A 99 4.01 -14.80 4.65
C PRO A 99 4.09 -16.33 4.74
N MET A 100 3.03 -17.02 5.18
CA MET A 100 3.03 -18.49 5.25
C MET A 100 3.12 -19.13 3.86
N VAL A 101 2.44 -18.53 2.87
CA VAL A 101 2.46 -19.01 1.48
C VAL A 101 3.74 -18.59 0.77
N SER A 102 4.25 -17.38 1.05
CA SER A 102 5.47 -16.85 0.40
C SER A 102 6.77 -17.49 0.89
N TYR A 103 6.74 -18.20 2.02
CA TYR A 103 7.89 -18.93 2.55
C TYR A 103 8.09 -20.30 1.88
N LEU A 104 7.01 -20.91 1.37
CA LEU A 104 7.03 -22.15 0.59
C LEU A 104 7.52 -21.90 -0.83
#